data_AF-A0A660MZY6-F1
#
_entry.id   AF-A0A660MZY6-F1
#
_cell.length_a   1.000
_cell.length_b   1.000
_cell.length_c   1.000
_cell.angle_alpha   90.00
_cell.angle_beta   90.00
_cell.angle_gamma   90.00
#
_symmetry.space_group_name_H-M   'P 1'
#
loop_
_entity.id
_entity.type
_entity.pdbx_description
1 polymer ?
#
loop_
_entity_poly.entity_id
_entity_poly.type
_entity_poly.pdbx_seq_one_letter_code
_entity_poly.pdbx_strand_id
1 'polypeptide(L)'
;MKTKILFFFLLLVVGVGNGFAENTSRDSLFQEIKNARTFAKNWDTIPGSDNDKLLTILTGKTIQVEDLRISVCTRRFGVLLFQKVYYTRHIYYDETNKLFKEKITFFQKKYDLSWIFLSLCCQPLLLLVICTCTRYLYEDYRTTLGWIPWCFFLGILIFVSCYLGTLCGIISLIYIFKDKIRESLERFLQKR
;
A
#
# COMPACT_ATOMS: atom_id res chain seq x y z
N MET A 1 -30.21 -7.16 -13.76
CA MET A 1 -31.09 -8.24 -14.29
C MET A 1 -30.32 -9.28 -15.11
N LYS A 2 -29.39 -8.90 -16.00
CA LYS A 2 -28.64 -9.84 -16.87
C LYS A 2 -27.84 -10.93 -16.11
N THR A 3 -27.22 -10.59 -14.98
CA THR A 3 -26.45 -11.55 -14.15
C THR A 3 -27.31 -12.59 -13.44
N LYS A 4 -28.55 -12.24 -13.03
CA LYS A 4 -29.48 -13.17 -12.38
C LYS A 4 -29.96 -14.26 -13.34
N ILE A 5 -30.21 -13.90 -14.60
CA ILE A 5 -30.64 -14.84 -15.65
C ILE A 5 -29.50 -15.80 -16.01
N LEU A 6 -28.26 -15.30 -16.10
CA LEU A 6 -27.08 -16.14 -16.36
C LEU A 6 -26.87 -17.19 -15.26
N PHE A 7 -27.10 -16.81 -13.99
CA PHE A 7 -27.01 -17.71 -12.84
C PHE A 7 -28.06 -18.83 -12.91
N PHE A 8 -29.32 -18.50 -13.23
CA PHE A 8 -30.37 -19.50 -13.45
C PHE A 8 -30.05 -20.43 -14.61
N PHE A 9 -29.45 -19.91 -15.69
CA PHE A 9 -29.06 -20.72 -16.84
C PHE A 9 -27.92 -21.69 -16.51
N LEU A 10 -26.93 -21.25 -15.73
CA LEU A 10 -25.81 -22.09 -15.28
C LEU A 10 -26.26 -23.20 -14.32
N LEU A 11 -27.17 -22.89 -13.39
CA LEU A 11 -27.80 -23.90 -12.51
C LEU A 11 -28.53 -24.97 -13.33
N LEU A 12 -29.23 -24.56 -14.39
CA LEU A 12 -29.92 -25.48 -15.31
C LEU A 12 -28.94 -26.38 -16.06
N VAL A 13 -27.84 -25.83 -16.58
CA VAL A 13 -26.83 -26.60 -17.33
C VAL A 13 -26.09 -27.59 -16.44
N VAL A 14 -25.78 -27.24 -15.19
CA VAL A 14 -25.18 -28.16 -14.21
C VAL A 14 -26.18 -29.24 -13.78
N GLY A 15 -27.48 -28.92 -13.65
CA GLY A 15 -28.53 -29.89 -13.33
C GLY A 15 -28.82 -30.90 -14.43
N VAL A 16 -28.67 -30.51 -15.71
CA VAL A 16 -28.93 -31.38 -16.87
C VAL A 16 -27.83 -32.44 -17.08
N GLY A 17 -26.59 -32.18 -16.65
CA GLY A 17 -25.46 -33.11 -16.81
C GLY A 17 -25.49 -34.32 -15.85
N ASN A 18 -26.22 -34.23 -14.75
CA ASN A 18 -26.25 -35.23 -13.67
C ASN A 18 -27.66 -35.77 -13.41
N GLY A 19 -28.45 -36.13 -14.44
CA GLY A 19 -29.66 -36.95 -14.25
C GLY A 19 -30.66 -36.48 -13.17
N PHE A 20 -30.70 -35.19 -12.82
CA PHE A 20 -31.55 -34.63 -11.76
C PHE A 20 -32.95 -34.26 -12.26
N ALA A 21 -33.35 -34.79 -13.42
CA ALA A 21 -34.57 -34.37 -14.10
C ALA A 21 -35.86 -34.88 -13.44
N GLU A 22 -35.80 -35.75 -12.42
CA GLU A 22 -37.02 -36.44 -11.99
C GLU A 22 -37.51 -36.16 -10.56
N ASN A 23 -36.74 -35.53 -9.66
CA ASN A 23 -37.26 -35.26 -8.28
C ASN A 23 -36.67 -34.07 -7.50
N THR A 24 -35.87 -33.21 -8.11
CA THR A 24 -35.23 -32.11 -7.38
C THR A 24 -36.16 -30.90 -7.34
N SER A 25 -37.13 -30.92 -6.43
CA SER A 25 -38.04 -29.80 -6.18
C SER A 25 -37.24 -28.53 -5.93
N ARG A 26 -37.79 -27.37 -6.31
CA ARG A 26 -37.22 -26.05 -6.05
C ARG A 26 -36.75 -25.91 -4.58
N ASP A 27 -37.48 -26.54 -3.66
CA ASP A 27 -37.19 -26.56 -2.22
C ASP A 27 -35.90 -27.30 -1.88
N SER A 28 -35.56 -28.40 -2.57
CA SER A 28 -34.29 -29.12 -2.35
C SER A 28 -33.07 -28.29 -2.76
N LEU A 29 -33.13 -27.57 -3.89
CA LEU A 29 -32.09 -26.61 -4.29
C LEU A 29 -31.98 -25.44 -3.30
N PHE A 30 -33.11 -24.90 -2.83
CA PHE A 30 -33.11 -23.87 -1.79
C PHE A 30 -32.54 -24.39 -0.46
N GLN A 31 -32.77 -25.65 -0.14
CA GLN A 31 -32.27 -26.30 1.07
C GLN A 31 -30.76 -26.58 0.98
N GLU A 32 -30.25 -26.99 -0.18
CA GLU A 32 -28.79 -27.07 -0.45
C GLU A 32 -28.11 -25.71 -0.32
N ILE A 33 -28.70 -24.65 -0.90
CA ILE A 33 -28.17 -23.28 -0.80
C ILE A 33 -28.16 -22.79 0.65
N LYS A 34 -29.23 -23.07 1.40
CA LYS A 34 -29.36 -22.69 2.81
C LYS A 34 -28.35 -23.45 3.68
N ASN A 35 -28.15 -24.74 3.40
CA ASN A 35 -27.17 -25.58 4.08
C ASN A 35 -25.74 -25.13 3.78
N ALA A 36 -25.43 -24.77 2.53
CA ALA A 36 -24.11 -24.28 2.12
C ALA A 36 -23.69 -23.02 2.90
N ARG A 37 -24.63 -22.08 3.12
CA ARG A 37 -24.39 -20.87 3.91
C ARG A 37 -24.05 -21.17 5.38
N THR A 38 -24.68 -22.18 5.97
CA THR A 38 -24.38 -22.62 7.35
C THR A 38 -23.13 -23.49 7.47
N PHE A 39 -22.59 -23.99 6.36
CA PHE A 39 -21.49 -24.97 6.37
C PHE A 39 -20.12 -24.30 6.38
N ALA A 40 -19.98 -23.13 5.73
CA ALA A 40 -18.72 -22.42 5.67
C ALA A 40 -18.50 -21.56 6.92
N LYS A 41 -17.46 -21.90 7.70
CA LYS A 41 -17.19 -21.25 9.00
C LYS A 41 -16.86 -19.76 8.93
N ASN A 42 -16.43 -19.28 7.77
CA ASN A 42 -15.95 -17.91 7.54
C ASN A 42 -16.74 -17.19 6.43
N TRP A 43 -18.02 -17.53 6.28
CA TRP A 43 -18.90 -16.96 5.25
C TRP A 43 -18.88 -15.42 5.24
N ASP A 44 -19.08 -14.79 6.40
CA ASP A 44 -19.23 -13.33 6.49
C ASP A 44 -17.89 -12.58 6.45
N THR A 45 -16.79 -13.25 6.79
CA THR A 45 -15.46 -12.62 6.84
C THR A 45 -14.71 -12.68 5.52
N ILE A 46 -15.11 -13.56 4.59
CA ILE A 46 -14.49 -13.62 3.28
C ILE A 46 -15.09 -12.57 2.33
N PRO A 47 -14.23 -11.82 1.61
CA PRO A 47 -14.65 -10.85 0.61
C PRO A 47 -15.29 -11.53 -0.61
N GLY A 48 -16.27 -10.87 -1.23
CA GLY A 48 -16.98 -11.34 -2.42
C GLY A 48 -18.49 -11.45 -2.20
N SER A 49 -19.26 -11.48 -3.29
CA SER A 49 -20.71 -11.57 -3.19
C SER A 49 -21.14 -12.96 -2.74
N ASP A 50 -22.32 -13.06 -2.12
CA ASP A 50 -22.89 -14.36 -1.73
C ASP A 50 -23.03 -15.32 -2.92
N ASN A 51 -23.25 -14.78 -4.12
CA ASN A 51 -23.32 -15.58 -5.34
C ASN A 51 -21.96 -16.15 -5.75
N ASP A 52 -20.88 -15.38 -5.61
CA ASP A 52 -19.52 -15.85 -5.92
C ASP A 52 -19.14 -16.98 -4.97
N LYS A 53 -19.45 -16.83 -3.68
CA LYS A 53 -19.21 -17.83 -2.63
C LYS A 53 -20.00 -19.13 -2.89
N LEU A 54 -21.29 -19.01 -3.21
CA LEU A 54 -22.12 -20.16 -3.59
C LEU A 54 -21.56 -20.84 -4.83
N LEU A 55 -21.17 -20.08 -5.85
CA LEU A 55 -20.60 -20.63 -7.07
C LEU A 55 -19.29 -21.37 -6.79
N THR A 56 -18.47 -20.89 -5.84
CA THR A 56 -17.21 -21.54 -5.46
C THR A 56 -17.46 -22.90 -4.82
N ILE A 57 -18.48 -22.99 -3.96
CA ILE A 57 -18.89 -24.25 -3.31
C ILE A 57 -19.45 -25.23 -4.36
N LEU A 58 -20.35 -24.75 -5.22
CA LEU A 58 -21.06 -25.62 -6.18
C LEU A 58 -20.15 -26.13 -7.29
N THR A 59 -19.17 -25.33 -7.73
CA THR A 59 -18.29 -25.70 -8.84
C THR A 59 -16.96 -26.28 -8.40
N GLY A 60 -16.57 -26.13 -7.13
CA GLY A 60 -15.24 -26.46 -6.61
C GLY A 60 -14.09 -25.65 -7.26
N LYS A 61 -14.41 -24.65 -8.09
CA LYS A 61 -13.42 -23.87 -8.85
C LYS A 61 -13.07 -22.58 -8.14
N THR A 62 -11.82 -22.15 -8.29
CA THR A 62 -11.35 -20.84 -7.81
C THR A 62 -12.00 -19.72 -8.61
N ILE A 63 -12.59 -18.73 -7.93
CA ILE A 63 -13.24 -17.58 -8.56
C ILE A 63 -12.48 -16.31 -8.21
N GLN A 64 -12.28 -15.45 -9.22
CA GLN A 64 -11.72 -14.12 -9.02
C GLN A 64 -12.81 -13.20 -8.45
N VAL A 65 -12.47 -12.52 -7.35
CA VAL A 65 -13.29 -11.54 -6.67
C VAL A 65 -12.60 -10.18 -6.79
N GLU A 66 -13.39 -9.13 -6.98
CA GLU A 66 -13.04 -7.70 -7.10
C GLU A 66 -11.54 -7.34 -7.08
N ASP A 67 -11.11 -6.68 -8.16
CA ASP A 67 -9.76 -6.14 -8.26
C ASP A 67 -9.61 -4.93 -7.34
N LEU A 68 -8.61 -4.99 -6.47
CA LEU A 68 -8.36 -3.97 -5.48
C LEU A 68 -7.03 -3.27 -5.77
N ARG A 69 -7.00 -1.97 -5.44
CA ARG A 69 -5.82 -1.12 -5.57
C ARG A 69 -5.31 -0.77 -4.19
N ILE A 70 -4.08 -1.17 -3.88
CA ILE A 70 -3.37 -0.70 -2.69
C ILE A 70 -2.31 0.30 -3.10
N SER A 71 -2.22 1.43 -2.38
CA SER A 71 -1.04 2.30 -2.45
C SER A 71 0.03 1.79 -1.49
N VAL A 72 1.18 1.40 -2.02
CA VAL A 72 2.33 0.97 -1.24
C VAL A 72 3.40 2.04 -1.35
N CYS A 73 3.95 2.45 -0.21
CA CYS A 73 5.12 3.32 -0.15
C CYS A 73 6.37 2.45 -0.07
N THR A 74 7.32 2.63 -0.99
CA THR A 74 8.60 1.92 -0.99
C THR A 74 9.74 2.92 -1.17
N ARG A 75 10.90 2.68 -0.55
CA ARG A 75 12.07 3.53 -0.69
C ARG A 75 13.05 2.89 -1.68
N ARG A 76 13.42 3.57 -2.76
CA ARG A 76 14.40 3.08 -3.75
C ARG A 76 15.44 4.17 -4.02
N PHE A 77 16.72 3.81 -4.00
CA PHE A 77 17.84 4.77 -4.10
C PHE A 77 17.73 5.94 -3.11
N GLY A 78 17.20 5.69 -1.92
CA GLY A 78 17.01 6.72 -0.89
C GLY A 78 15.82 7.67 -1.11
N VAL A 79 15.12 7.59 -2.25
CA VAL A 79 13.92 8.38 -2.54
C VAL A 79 12.65 7.59 -2.22
N LEU A 80 11.68 8.27 -1.61
CA LEU A 80 10.37 7.72 -1.30
C LEU A 80 9.51 7.65 -2.56
N LEU A 81 9.08 6.44 -2.94
CA LEU A 81 8.30 6.17 -4.15
C LEU A 81 6.94 5.58 -3.80
N PHE A 82 5.89 6.24 -4.29
CA PHE A 82 4.53 5.73 -4.21
C PHE A 82 4.24 4.80 -5.39
N GLN A 83 3.82 3.58 -5.06
CA GLN A 83 3.43 2.56 -6.03
C GLN A 83 1.96 2.22 -5.86
N LYS A 84 1.23 2.17 -6.98
CA LYS A 84 -0.10 1.58 -7.03
C LYS A 84 0.06 0.12 -7.43
N VAL A 85 -0.29 -0.78 -6.52
CA VAL A 85 -0.25 -2.22 -6.74
C VAL A 85 -1.67 -2.69 -7.05
N TYR A 86 -1.83 -3.28 -8.22
CA TYR A 86 -3.06 -3.97 -8.62
C TYR A 86 -2.92 -5.44 -8.25
N TYR A 87 -3.87 -5.94 -7.46
CA TYR A 87 -3.97 -7.35 -7.15
C TYR A 87 -5.37 -7.86 -7.44
N THR A 88 -5.39 -9.09 -7.93
CA THR A 88 -6.60 -9.85 -8.18
C THR A 88 -6.76 -10.82 -7.02
N ARG A 89 -7.90 -10.80 -6.36
CA ARG A 89 -8.19 -11.70 -5.25
C ARG A 89 -8.90 -12.93 -5.78
N HIS A 90 -8.50 -14.11 -5.34
CA HIS A 90 -9.18 -15.35 -5.69
C HIS A 90 -9.69 -16.00 -4.42
N ILE A 91 -10.94 -16.44 -4.44
CA ILE A 91 -11.53 -17.25 -3.37
C ILE A 91 -11.64 -18.69 -3.86
N TYR A 92 -11.40 -19.63 -2.95
CA TYR A 92 -11.68 -21.04 -3.17
C TYR A 92 -12.23 -21.66 -1.89
N TYR A 93 -13.05 -22.69 -2.06
CA TYR A 93 -13.67 -23.38 -0.94
C TYR A 93 -12.90 -24.68 -0.66
N ASP A 94 -12.45 -24.84 0.58
CA ASP A 94 -11.82 -26.07 1.07
C ASP A 94 -12.91 -26.96 1.68
N GLU A 95 -13.33 -28.00 0.96
CA GLU A 95 -14.37 -28.93 1.39
C GLU A 95 -13.98 -29.71 2.65
N THR A 96 -12.71 -30.10 2.76
CA THR A 96 -12.17 -30.86 3.92
C THR A 96 -12.27 -30.06 5.21
N ASN A 97 -11.89 -28.78 5.16
CA ASN A 97 -11.88 -27.93 6.35
C ASN A 97 -13.15 -27.09 6.51
N LYS A 98 -14.06 -27.13 5.53
CA LYS A 98 -15.29 -26.33 5.44
C LYS A 98 -15.02 -24.83 5.58
N LEU A 99 -13.95 -24.37 4.92
CA LEU A 99 -13.43 -23.01 5.05
C LEU A 99 -13.15 -22.42 3.67
N PHE A 100 -13.54 -21.16 3.47
CA PHE A 100 -13.04 -20.39 2.34
C PHE A 100 -11.60 -19.98 2.58
N LYS A 101 -10.79 -20.07 1.53
CA LYS A 101 -9.41 -19.61 1.51
C LYS A 101 -9.26 -18.55 0.43
N GLU A 102 -8.40 -17.58 0.72
CA GLU A 102 -8.09 -16.48 -0.18
C GLU A 102 -6.68 -16.65 -0.75
N LYS A 103 -6.53 -16.45 -2.05
CA LYS A 103 -5.25 -16.35 -2.73
C LYS A 103 -5.15 -15.00 -3.42
N ILE A 104 -4.13 -14.24 -3.06
CA ILE A 104 -3.85 -12.94 -3.66
C ILE A 104 -2.78 -13.12 -4.75
N THR A 105 -3.07 -12.66 -5.96
CA THR A 105 -2.10 -12.62 -7.06
C THR A 105 -1.84 -11.18 -7.48
N PHE A 106 -0.58 -10.76 -7.47
CA PHE A 106 -0.16 -9.42 -7.83
C PHE A 106 0.05 -9.33 -9.34
N PHE A 107 -0.68 -8.43 -10.01
CA PHE A 107 -0.70 -8.36 -11.47
C PHE A 107 0.19 -7.24 -12.02
N GLN A 108 0.15 -6.05 -11.40
CA GLN A 108 0.86 -4.91 -11.95
C GLN A 108 1.31 -3.94 -10.84
N LYS A 109 2.61 -3.63 -10.85
CA LYS A 109 3.19 -2.53 -10.06
C LYS A 109 3.32 -1.33 -10.97
N LYS A 110 2.46 -0.33 -10.81
CA LYS A 110 2.56 0.93 -11.56
C LYS A 110 3.04 2.02 -10.61
N TYR A 111 4.16 2.65 -10.95
CA TYR A 111 4.62 3.82 -10.22
C TYR A 111 3.66 4.97 -10.46
N ASP A 112 3.37 5.71 -9.39
CA ASP A 112 2.61 6.94 -9.52
C ASP A 112 3.53 8.06 -10.00
N LEU A 113 3.63 8.19 -11.32
CA LEU A 113 4.49 9.17 -11.99
C LEU A 113 4.20 10.61 -11.53
N SER A 114 2.92 10.93 -11.26
CA SER A 114 2.52 12.26 -10.80
C SER A 114 3.11 12.58 -9.43
N TRP A 115 3.09 11.62 -8.51
CA TRP A 115 3.70 11.79 -7.18
C TRP A 115 5.22 11.86 -7.24
N ILE A 116 5.85 11.09 -8.13
CA ILE A 116 7.30 11.15 -8.35
C ILE A 116 7.69 12.52 -8.89
N PHE A 117 6.95 13.04 -9.88
CA PHE A 117 7.17 14.35 -10.46
C PHE A 117 6.98 15.47 -9.43
N LEU A 118 5.89 15.43 -8.66
CA LEU A 118 5.63 16.40 -7.59
C LEU A 118 6.75 16.39 -6.54
N SER A 119 7.20 15.19 -6.14
CA SER A 119 8.31 15.01 -5.20
C SER A 119 9.60 15.63 -5.72
N LEU A 120 9.94 15.39 -6.99
CA LEU A 120 11.11 15.99 -7.66
C LEU A 120 11.01 17.52 -7.74
N CYS A 121 9.84 18.08 -8.01
CA CYS A 121 9.63 19.53 -8.03
C CYS A 121 9.70 20.17 -6.63
N CYS A 122 9.27 19.46 -5.58
CA CYS A 122 9.32 19.97 -4.20
C CYS A 122 10.73 19.96 -3.60
N GLN A 123 11.62 19.05 -4.03
CA GLN A 123 12.99 18.97 -3.54
C GLN A 123 13.80 20.27 -3.65
N PRO A 124 13.86 20.98 -4.81
CA PRO A 124 14.61 22.23 -4.91
C PRO A 124 14.00 23.35 -4.06
N LEU A 125 12.67 23.39 -3.90
CA LEU A 125 12.02 24.36 -3.00
C LEU A 125 12.39 24.10 -1.54
N LEU A 126 12.37 22.85 -1.10
CA LEU A 126 12.81 22.46 0.24
C LEU A 126 14.28 22.79 0.48
N LEU A 127 15.15 22.52 -0.51
CA LEU A 127 16.56 22.89 -0.43
C LEU A 127 16.75 24.40 -0.29
N LEU A 128 16.02 25.21 -1.06
CA LEU A 128 16.09 26.67 -0.97
C LEU A 128 15.70 27.16 0.43
N VAL A 129 14.61 26.64 0.99
CA VAL A 129 14.18 26.96 2.36
C VAL A 129 15.24 26.57 3.37
N ILE A 130 15.78 25.35 3.29
CA ILE A 130 16.86 24.90 4.18
C ILE A 130 18.08 25.81 4.05
N CYS A 131 18.51 26.18 2.84
CA CYS A 131 19.63 27.10 2.64
C CYS A 131 19.38 28.47 3.28
N THR A 132 18.18 29.03 3.14
CA THR A 132 17.83 30.31 3.78
C THR A 132 17.83 30.21 5.31
N CYS A 133 17.28 29.12 5.87
CA CYS A 133 17.32 28.85 7.30
C CYS A 133 18.76 28.63 7.81
N THR A 134 19.59 27.90 7.06
CA THR A 134 21.01 27.68 7.37
C THR A 134 21.76 29.01 7.40
N ARG A 135 21.49 29.92 6.47
CA ARG A 135 22.11 31.25 6.45
C ARG A 135 21.68 32.10 7.65
N TYR A 136 20.39 32.10 7.97
CA TYR A 136 19.88 32.79 9.15
C TYR A 136 20.49 32.24 10.44
N LEU A 137 20.59 30.92 10.55
CA LEU A 137 21.26 30.25 11.67
C LEU A 137 22.77 30.49 11.68
N TYR A 138 23.43 30.72 10.55
CA TYR A 138 24.84 31.10 10.55
C TYR A 138 25.05 32.50 11.15
N GLU A 139 24.20 33.47 10.79
CA GLU A 139 24.25 34.84 11.31
C GLU A 139 23.89 34.91 12.81
N ASP A 140 22.91 34.12 13.25
CA ASP A 140 22.52 34.07 14.67
C ASP A 140 22.15 32.65 15.15
N TYR A 141 23.17 31.80 15.32
CA TYR A 141 23.00 30.39 15.70
C TYR A 141 22.50 30.20 17.14
N ARG A 142 22.52 31.24 17.99
CA ARG A 142 22.10 31.16 19.39
C ARG A 142 20.59 31.19 19.55
N THR A 143 19.86 31.61 18.52
CA THR A 143 18.42 31.73 18.55
C THR A 143 17.74 30.37 18.33
N THR A 144 17.18 29.80 19.39
CA THR A 144 16.47 28.50 19.39
C THR A 144 15.32 28.46 18.39
N LEU A 145 14.69 29.60 18.10
CA LEU A 145 13.57 29.71 17.17
C LEU A 145 13.98 29.42 15.71
N GLY A 146 15.25 29.65 15.32
CA GLY A 146 15.73 29.33 13.97
C GLY A 146 15.98 27.84 13.75
N TRP A 147 16.28 27.10 14.82
CA TRP A 147 16.57 25.66 14.77
C TRP A 147 15.32 24.83 14.52
N ILE A 148 14.16 25.24 15.04
CA ILE A 148 12.88 24.54 14.87
C ILE A 148 12.49 24.40 13.38
N PRO A 149 12.38 25.47 12.58
CA PRO A 149 12.04 25.36 11.17
C PRO A 149 13.13 24.61 10.41
N TRP A 150 14.41 24.86 10.72
CA TRP A 150 15.52 24.15 10.08
C TRP A 150 15.44 22.63 10.27
N CYS A 151 15.24 22.16 11.51
CA CYS A 151 15.08 20.74 11.82
C CYS A 151 13.83 20.14 11.16
N PHE A 152 12.73 20.89 11.13
CA PHE A 152 11.49 20.44 10.50
C PHE A 152 11.66 20.22 8.99
N PHE A 153 12.20 21.21 8.26
CA PHE A 153 12.43 21.09 6.83
C PHE A 153 13.50 20.07 6.48
N LEU A 154 14.56 19.97 7.28
CA LEU A 154 15.57 18.92 7.13
C LEU A 154 14.97 17.53 7.32
N GLY A 155 14.11 17.35 8.33
CA GLY A 155 13.40 16.11 8.58
C GLY A 155 12.52 15.69 7.40
N ILE A 156 11.77 16.64 6.82
CA ILE A 156 10.98 16.40 5.60
C ILE A 156 11.89 16.00 4.43
N LEU A 157 13.01 16.70 4.23
CA LEU A 157 13.93 16.38 3.15
C LEU A 157 14.55 14.98 3.32
N ILE A 158 14.95 14.58 4.53
CA ILE A 158 15.45 13.23 4.84
C ILE A 158 14.36 12.17 4.62
N PHE A 159 13.11 12.48 4.98
CA PHE A 159 11.99 11.57 4.79
C PHE A 159 11.78 11.26 3.31
N VAL A 160 11.76 12.29 2.47
CA VAL A 160 11.55 12.21 1.02
C VAL A 160 12.78 11.68 0.28
N SER A 161 13.97 12.18 0.65
CA SER A 161 15.26 11.84 0.04
C SER A 161 16.33 11.69 1.11
N CYS A 162 16.53 10.45 1.55
CA CYS A 162 17.40 10.13 2.67
C CYS A 162 18.84 10.62 2.44
N TYR A 163 19.45 10.32 1.29
CA TYR A 163 20.84 10.68 1.00
C TYR A 163 21.03 12.18 0.78
N LEU A 164 20.11 12.82 0.04
CA LEU A 164 20.21 14.26 -0.21
C LEU A 164 20.00 15.05 1.07
N GLY A 165 19.01 14.65 1.88
CA GLY A 165 18.72 15.27 3.17
C GLY A 165 19.86 15.13 4.16
N THR A 166 20.46 13.94 4.30
CA THR A 166 21.58 13.74 5.22
C THR A 166 22.81 14.52 4.80
N LEU A 167 23.17 14.51 3.51
CA LEU A 167 24.29 15.32 2.99
C LEU A 167 24.05 16.82 3.22
N CYS A 168 22.84 17.30 2.93
CA CYS A 168 22.46 18.70 3.13
C CYS A 168 22.56 19.10 4.62
N GLY A 169 22.09 18.23 5.52
CA GLY A 169 22.19 18.44 6.96
C GLY A 169 23.65 18.53 7.44
N ILE A 170 24.50 17.60 7.02
CA ILE A 170 25.93 17.59 7.40
C ILE A 170 26.63 18.86 6.92
N ILE A 171 26.49 19.21 5.64
CA ILE A 171 27.13 20.40 5.06
C ILE A 171 26.62 21.68 5.75
N SER A 172 25.31 21.77 6.00
CA SER A 172 24.71 22.92 6.68
C SER A 172 25.22 23.08 8.11
N LEU A 173 25.38 21.99 8.87
CA LEU A 173 25.94 22.05 10.23
C LEU A 173 27.42 22.47 10.21
N ILE A 174 28.22 21.93 9.30
CA ILE A 174 29.62 22.35 9.12
C ILE A 174 29.68 23.85 8.81
N TYR A 175 28.77 24.34 7.97
CA TYR A 175 28.71 25.76 7.61
C TYR A 175 28.33 26.64 8.81
N ILE A 176 27.27 26.29 9.56
CA ILE A 176 26.81 27.04 10.74
C ILE A 176 27.91 27.13 11.80
N PHE A 177 28.64 26.03 12.05
CA PHE A 177 29.68 25.98 13.09
C PHE A 177 31.09 26.26 12.59
N LYS A 178 31.25 26.69 11.33
CA LYS A 178 32.56 26.85 10.68
C LYS A 178 33.55 27.69 11.51
N ASP A 179 33.10 28.82 12.04
CA ASP A 179 33.95 29.76 12.78
C ASP A 179 34.35 29.19 14.15
N LYS A 180 33.43 28.50 14.83
CA LYS A 180 33.72 27.82 16.10
C LYS A 180 34.69 26.64 15.91
N ILE A 181 34.55 25.89 14.81
CA ILE A 181 35.47 24.81 14.45
C ILE A 181 36.86 25.39 14.18
N ARG A 182 36.96 26.49 13.43
CA ARG A 182 38.23 27.19 13.18
C ARG A 182 38.89 27.63 14.48
N GLU A 183 38.17 28.35 15.34
CA GLU A 183 38.69 28.81 16.63
C GLU A 183 39.14 27.64 17.53
N SER A 184 38.36 26.56 17.58
CA SER A 184 38.73 25.38 18.37
C SER A 184 40.02 24.73 17.87
N LEU A 185 40.21 24.72 16.55
CA LEU A 185 41.37 24.10 15.91
C LEU A 185 42.63 24.97 16.10
N GLU A 186 42.49 26.29 16.00
CA GLU A 186 43.57 27.25 16.32
C GLU A 186 44.01 27.15 17.78
N ARG A 187 43.07 27.09 18.74
CA ARG A 187 43.39 26.90 20.17
C ARG A 187 44.05 25.55 20.44
N PHE A 188 43.68 24.51 19.70
CA PHE A 188 44.30 23.19 19.83
C PHE A 188 45.74 23.19 19.30
N LEU A 189 45.98 23.86 18.17
CA LEU A 189 47.31 24.00 17.59
C LEU A 189 48.24 24.89 18.42
N GLN A 190 47.73 25.95 19.05
CA GLN A 190 48.53 26.83 19.93
C GLN A 190 48.90 26.20 21.28
N LYS A 191 48.18 25.15 21.72
CA LYS A 191 48.47 24.42 22.96
C LYS A 191 49.55 23.33 22.82
N ARG A 192 50.06 23.12 21.61
CA ARG A 192 51.08 22.10 21.30
C ARG A 192 52.43 22.76 21.04
#